data_AF-A0A7V7AST2-F1
#
_entry.id   AF-A0A7V7AST2-F1
#
_cell.length_a   1.000
_cell.length_b   1.000
_cell.length_c   1.000
_cell.angle_alpha   90.00
_cell.angle_beta   90.00
_cell.angle_gamma   90.00
#
_symmetry.space_group_name_H-M   'P 1'
#
loop_
_entity.id
_entity.type
_entity.pdbx_description
1 polymer ?
#
loop_
_entity_poly.entity_id
_entity_poly.type
_entity_poly.pdbx_seq_one_letter_code
_entity_poly.pdbx_strand_id
1 'polypeptide(L)'
;MNAKGDFAHFMLKEIFEQPQALQNVLEGRIQGDRVVWENFQVSREQINQWNKIYIIACGSAYHSGLFGKLLLEKFLGMMVEVEIASEFRYRDSFVDENTLAIFISQSGETADTLAALRLAKKKKAFTLALTNVEKSTISREADVCLSLKVGPEIAVASTKAYTAMLVMQYLLSIYFAQVKKTLAAGERARILKGLLELPRKTSLILEEQEPYVQIAKELKSAENLFYLGRLFDYYLAREGALKLKETAYLHAEAYASGEIRHGTLAIVTPNTPIVAIAVQESVYKPTLAIVKEVVQQGASVIGVVNEGDQEMKKWARHLLTIPRIDNLVSPILAVIPLQLLAYYTAVAMGCAIDQPRNLTKAVTNDL
;
A
#
# COMPACT_ATOMS: atom_id res chain seq x y z
N MET A 1 0.40 -13.77 -22.54
CA MET A 1 0.25 -13.10 -21.23
C MET A 1 1.57 -12.91 -20.47
N ASN A 2 2.68 -13.59 -20.84
CA ASN A 2 3.99 -13.44 -20.17
C ASN A 2 5.03 -12.65 -21.00
N ALA A 3 4.58 -11.81 -21.94
CA ALA A 3 5.46 -10.99 -22.76
C ALA A 3 5.50 -9.56 -22.22
N LYS A 4 6.67 -8.91 -22.30
CA LYS A 4 6.85 -7.50 -21.91
C LYS A 4 6.11 -6.51 -22.83
N GLY A 5 5.78 -6.93 -24.06
CA GLY A 5 5.24 -6.02 -25.08
C GLY A 5 6.23 -4.90 -25.38
N ASP A 6 5.74 -3.66 -25.45
CA ASP A 6 6.54 -2.47 -25.74
C ASP A 6 7.30 -1.90 -24.52
N PHE A 7 7.19 -2.54 -23.36
CA PHE A 7 7.85 -2.09 -22.13
C PHE A 7 9.24 -2.71 -21.96
N ALA A 8 10.19 -1.91 -21.47
CA ALA A 8 11.56 -2.38 -21.17
C ALA A 8 11.60 -3.42 -20.03
N HIS A 9 10.71 -3.30 -19.05
CA HIS A 9 10.67 -4.12 -17.84
C HIS A 9 9.24 -4.56 -17.53
N PHE A 10 9.09 -5.75 -16.95
CA PHE A 10 7.81 -6.21 -16.42
C PHE A 10 7.29 -5.27 -15.33
N MET A 11 8.17 -4.75 -14.47
CA MET A 11 7.75 -3.80 -13.42
C MET A 11 7.11 -2.55 -14.03
N LEU A 12 7.69 -1.98 -15.10
CA LEU A 12 7.11 -0.81 -15.77
C LEU A 12 5.77 -1.17 -16.39
N LYS A 13 5.70 -2.29 -17.13
CA LYS A 13 4.44 -2.80 -17.69
C LYS A 13 3.36 -2.91 -16.61
N GLU A 14 3.69 -3.50 -15.47
CA GLU A 14 2.75 -3.74 -14.39
C GLU A 14 2.31 -2.45 -13.68
N ILE A 15 3.19 -1.44 -13.58
CA ILE A 15 2.81 -0.08 -13.17
C ILE A 15 1.78 0.50 -14.14
N PHE A 16 1.99 0.34 -15.45
CA PHE A 16 1.09 0.84 -16.50
C PHE A 16 -0.21 0.04 -16.64
N GLU A 17 -0.25 -1.20 -16.14
CA GLU A 17 -1.46 -2.01 -16.07
C GLU A 17 -2.37 -1.64 -14.88
N GLN A 18 -1.92 -0.79 -13.96
CA GLN A 18 -2.69 -0.44 -12.77
C GLN A 18 -4.07 0.16 -13.04
N PRO A 19 -4.31 1.02 -14.05
CA PRO A 19 -5.67 1.46 -14.39
C PRO A 19 -6.62 0.28 -14.62
N GLN A 20 -6.19 -0.71 -15.43
CA GLN A 20 -7.00 -1.89 -15.71
C GLN A 20 -7.12 -2.80 -14.48
N ALA A 21 -6.04 -3.00 -13.72
CA ALA A 21 -6.06 -3.80 -12.50
C ALA A 21 -7.02 -3.21 -11.45
N LEU A 22 -7.03 -1.89 -11.31
CA LEU A 22 -7.95 -1.14 -10.44
C LEU A 22 -9.40 -1.26 -10.92
N GLN A 23 -9.63 -1.25 -12.24
CA GLN A 23 -10.97 -1.50 -12.79
C GLN A 23 -11.44 -2.93 -12.44
N ASN A 24 -10.59 -3.94 -12.67
CA ASN A 24 -10.91 -5.34 -12.43
C ASN A 24 -11.20 -5.65 -10.95
N VAL A 25 -10.46 -5.04 -10.01
CA VAL A 25 -10.68 -5.23 -8.57
C VAL A 25 -11.95 -4.53 -8.07
N LEU A 26 -12.51 -3.57 -8.81
CA LEU A 26 -13.76 -2.87 -8.48
C LEU A 26 -14.98 -3.51 -9.15
N GLU A 27 -14.78 -4.13 -10.30
CA GLU A 27 -15.83 -4.73 -11.12
C GLU A 27 -16.68 -5.75 -10.33
N GLY A 28 -18.00 -5.59 -10.44
CA GLY A 28 -18.97 -6.46 -9.77
C GLY A 28 -19.03 -6.33 -8.24
N ARG A 29 -18.27 -5.43 -7.62
CA ARG A 29 -18.19 -5.27 -6.15
C ARG A 29 -18.86 -4.03 -5.61
N ILE A 30 -19.24 -3.08 -6.48
CA ILE A 30 -19.89 -1.83 -6.11
C ILE A 30 -21.24 -1.75 -6.81
N GLN A 31 -22.30 -1.56 -6.03
CA GLN A 31 -23.66 -1.31 -6.53
C GLN A 31 -24.25 -0.10 -5.81
N GLY A 32 -24.25 1.06 -6.47
CA GLY A 32 -24.68 2.31 -5.86
C GLY A 32 -23.79 2.70 -4.67
N ASP A 33 -24.37 2.79 -3.48
CA ASP A 33 -23.69 3.13 -2.22
C ASP A 33 -23.24 1.89 -1.42
N ARG A 34 -23.28 0.71 -2.05
CA ARG A 34 -23.05 -0.57 -1.37
C ARG A 34 -21.88 -1.33 -1.95
N VAL A 35 -21.18 -2.04 -1.07
CA VAL A 35 -20.26 -3.11 -1.46
C VAL A 35 -21.02 -4.43 -1.45
N VAL A 36 -20.86 -5.20 -2.53
CA VAL A 36 -21.49 -6.49 -2.75
C VAL A 36 -20.45 -7.55 -3.06
N TRP A 37 -20.70 -8.76 -2.58
CA TRP A 37 -19.89 -9.95 -2.84
C TRP A 37 -20.82 -11.11 -3.14
N GLU A 38 -20.58 -11.83 -4.24
CA GLU A 38 -21.41 -12.98 -4.62
C GLU A 38 -21.26 -14.15 -3.63
N ASN A 39 -20.03 -14.44 -3.21
CA ASN A 39 -19.69 -15.63 -2.42
C ASN A 39 -19.15 -15.31 -1.02
N PHE A 40 -19.43 -14.12 -0.50
CA PHE A 40 -19.02 -13.72 0.84
C PHE A 40 -20.13 -12.96 1.56
N GLN A 41 -20.65 -13.58 2.61
CA GLN A 41 -21.65 -12.98 3.49
C GLN A 41 -21.28 -13.24 4.94
N VAL A 42 -21.29 -12.19 5.76
CA VAL A 42 -21.19 -12.31 7.23
C VAL A 42 -22.36 -11.58 7.87
N SER A 43 -22.87 -12.14 8.95
CA SER A 43 -23.96 -11.54 9.71
C SER A 43 -23.46 -10.42 10.61
N ARG A 44 -24.36 -9.52 11.04
CA ARG A 44 -24.00 -8.48 12.01
C ARG A 44 -23.59 -9.09 13.34
N GLU A 45 -24.22 -10.20 13.71
CA GLU A 45 -23.95 -10.99 14.91
C GLU A 45 -22.52 -11.53 14.88
N GLN A 46 -22.08 -12.08 13.74
CA GLN A 46 -20.70 -12.56 13.57
C GLN A 46 -19.67 -11.44 13.68
N ILE A 47 -19.92 -10.28 13.05
CA ILE A 47 -19.01 -9.12 13.19
C ILE A 47 -18.99 -8.60 14.63
N ASN A 48 -20.11 -8.68 15.37
CA ASN A 48 -20.18 -8.26 16.77
C ASN A 48 -19.52 -9.26 17.73
N GLN A 49 -19.43 -10.54 17.35
CA GLN A 49 -18.70 -11.54 18.11
C GLN A 49 -17.20 -11.28 18.08
N TRP A 50 -16.69 -10.72 16.98
CA TRP A 50 -15.27 -10.39 16.89
C TRP A 50 -14.90 -9.25 17.84
N ASN A 51 -13.96 -9.51 18.74
CA ASN A 51 -13.40 -8.51 19.65
C ASN A 51 -12.07 -7.93 19.13
N LYS A 52 -11.43 -8.64 18.18
CA LYS A 52 -10.13 -8.28 17.62
C LYS A 52 -10.03 -8.71 16.16
N ILE A 53 -9.34 -7.89 15.37
CA ILE A 53 -8.95 -8.22 14.00
C ILE A 53 -7.43 -8.31 13.93
N TYR A 54 -6.89 -9.37 13.34
CA TYR A 54 -5.51 -9.40 12.88
C TYR A 54 -5.44 -9.25 11.38
N ILE A 55 -4.43 -8.53 10.90
CA ILE A 55 -4.00 -8.57 9.50
C ILE A 55 -2.58 -9.12 9.48
N ILE A 56 -2.35 -10.23 8.79
CA ILE A 56 -1.10 -10.99 8.84
C ILE A 56 -0.56 -11.16 7.42
N ALA A 57 0.67 -10.69 7.19
CA ALA A 57 1.30 -10.71 5.88
C ALA A 57 2.83 -10.47 5.96
N CYS A 58 3.49 -10.44 4.80
CA CYS A 58 4.93 -10.13 4.66
C CYS A 58 5.15 -9.03 3.60
N GLY A 59 6.24 -8.26 3.73
CA GLY A 59 6.67 -7.27 2.71
C GLY A 59 5.58 -6.25 2.35
N SER A 60 5.40 -5.96 1.05
CA SER A 60 4.37 -5.03 0.57
C SER A 60 2.95 -5.41 1.00
N ALA A 61 2.63 -6.71 1.12
CA ALA A 61 1.32 -7.15 1.61
C ALA A 61 1.11 -6.76 3.09
N TYR A 62 2.17 -6.81 3.92
CA TYR A 62 2.15 -6.28 5.28
C TYR A 62 1.93 -4.76 5.31
N HIS A 63 2.60 -4.00 4.44
CA HIS A 63 2.35 -2.56 4.31
C HIS A 63 0.90 -2.24 3.92
N SER A 64 0.27 -3.06 3.07
CA SER A 64 -1.16 -2.93 2.73
C SER A 64 -2.07 -3.20 3.93
N GLY A 65 -1.63 -4.09 4.84
CA GLY A 65 -2.31 -4.35 6.11
C GLY A 65 -2.26 -3.16 7.06
N LEU A 66 -1.09 -2.51 7.18
CA LEU A 66 -0.93 -1.28 7.98
C LEU A 66 -1.86 -0.17 7.50
N PHE A 67 -2.01 -0.04 6.18
CA PHE A 67 -2.96 0.88 5.59
C PHE A 67 -4.41 0.50 5.94
N GLY A 68 -4.78 -0.77 5.76
CA GLY A 68 -6.11 -1.28 6.05
C GLY A 68 -6.53 -1.16 7.53
N LYS A 69 -5.57 -1.24 8.46
CA LYS A 69 -5.80 -1.02 9.91
C LYS A 69 -6.55 0.27 10.17
N LEU A 70 -6.11 1.39 9.58
CA LEU A 70 -6.73 2.70 9.80
C LEU A 70 -8.17 2.75 9.29
N LEU A 71 -8.50 2.03 8.21
CA LEU A 71 -9.85 1.98 7.66
C LEU A 71 -10.78 1.16 8.56
N LEU A 72 -10.34 -0.03 8.97
CA LEU A 72 -11.11 -0.92 9.82
C LEU A 72 -11.35 -0.29 11.20
N GLU A 73 -10.32 0.30 11.82
CA GLU A 73 -10.46 1.02 13.10
C GLU A 73 -11.43 2.20 12.97
N LYS A 74 -11.27 3.02 11.92
CA LYS A 74 -12.14 4.17 11.67
C LYS A 74 -13.61 3.76 11.47
N PHE A 75 -13.87 2.71 10.71
CA PHE A 75 -15.25 2.36 10.33
C PHE A 75 -15.94 1.39 11.28
N LEU A 76 -15.19 0.57 12.02
CA LEU A 76 -15.76 -0.46 12.89
C LEU A 76 -15.57 -0.15 14.38
N GLY A 77 -14.63 0.72 14.74
CA GLY A 77 -14.28 1.01 16.13
C GLY A 77 -13.73 -0.20 16.87
N MET A 78 -13.13 -1.16 16.15
CA MET A 78 -12.56 -2.39 16.71
C MET A 78 -11.03 -2.33 16.73
N MET A 79 -10.41 -3.00 17.69
CA MET A 79 -8.95 -3.13 17.73
C MET A 79 -8.48 -3.98 16.53
N VAL A 80 -7.53 -3.42 15.78
CA VAL A 80 -6.90 -4.11 14.64
C VAL A 80 -5.40 -4.19 14.88
N GLU A 81 -4.81 -5.38 14.87
CA GLU A 81 -3.36 -5.56 14.90
C GLU A 81 -2.85 -5.99 13.53
N VAL A 82 -1.70 -5.47 13.13
CA VAL A 82 -1.04 -5.86 11.88
C VAL A 82 0.29 -6.48 12.23
N GLU A 83 0.47 -7.73 11.85
CA GLU A 83 1.58 -8.55 12.26
C GLU A 83 2.37 -9.05 11.06
N ILE A 84 3.69 -9.08 11.22
CA ILE A 84 4.56 -9.76 10.26
C ILE A 84 4.35 -11.25 10.46
N ALA A 85 4.05 -12.00 9.40
CA ALA A 85 3.65 -13.40 9.53
C ALA A 85 4.73 -14.29 10.17
N SER A 86 6.01 -13.98 9.94
CA SER A 86 7.14 -14.67 10.57
C SER A 86 7.13 -14.49 12.09
N GLU A 87 6.80 -13.30 12.60
CA GLU A 87 6.73 -13.06 14.05
C GLU A 87 5.47 -13.71 14.66
N PHE A 88 4.34 -13.62 13.95
CA PHE A 88 3.06 -14.12 14.41
C PHE A 88 3.07 -15.63 14.70
N ARG A 89 3.78 -16.42 13.87
CA ARG A 89 3.85 -17.88 14.01
C ARG A 89 4.72 -18.35 15.19
N TYR A 90 5.65 -17.51 15.68
CA TYR A 90 6.58 -17.87 16.76
C TYR A 90 6.22 -17.26 18.13
N ARG A 91 5.22 -16.38 18.21
CA ARG A 91 4.74 -15.82 19.47
C ARG A 91 3.43 -16.47 19.92
N ASP A 92 3.16 -16.40 21.23
CA ASP A 92 1.84 -16.72 21.79
C ASP A 92 0.83 -15.63 21.44
N SER A 93 0.35 -15.66 20.20
CA SER A 93 -0.63 -14.70 19.69
C SER A 93 -1.99 -14.89 20.37
N PHE A 94 -2.60 -13.80 20.83
CA PHE A 94 -3.96 -13.74 21.39
C PHE A 94 -5.00 -13.92 20.28
N VAL A 95 -5.22 -15.16 19.85
CA VAL A 95 -6.09 -15.53 18.73
C VAL A 95 -6.98 -16.67 19.22
N ASP A 96 -8.28 -16.53 18.99
CA ASP A 96 -9.33 -17.43 19.45
C ASP A 96 -10.54 -17.43 18.48
N GLU A 97 -11.63 -18.10 18.85
CA GLU A 97 -12.88 -18.13 18.10
C GLU A 97 -13.58 -16.76 17.94
N ASN A 98 -13.19 -15.74 18.73
CA ASN A 98 -13.72 -14.38 18.65
C ASN A 98 -12.77 -13.46 17.86
N THR A 99 -11.87 -14.04 17.08
CA THR A 99 -10.89 -13.32 16.28
C THR A 99 -11.21 -13.43 14.78
N LEU A 100 -11.19 -12.30 14.07
CA LEU A 100 -11.07 -12.28 12.61
C LEU A 100 -9.58 -12.19 12.23
N ALA A 101 -9.06 -13.17 11.51
CA ALA A 101 -7.70 -13.17 11.01
C ALA A 101 -7.70 -12.99 9.47
N ILE A 102 -7.22 -11.84 9.02
CA ILE A 102 -7.10 -11.47 7.61
C ILE A 102 -5.67 -11.76 7.13
N PHE A 103 -5.53 -12.58 6.09
CA PHE A 103 -4.24 -12.93 5.49
C PHE A 103 -4.09 -12.26 4.14
N ILE A 104 -2.96 -11.61 3.88
CA ILE A 104 -2.71 -10.96 2.59
C ILE A 104 -1.47 -11.57 1.95
N SER A 105 -1.62 -12.14 0.74
CA SER A 105 -0.50 -12.68 -0.03
C SER A 105 -0.79 -12.62 -1.52
N GLN A 106 0.09 -11.97 -2.28
CA GLN A 106 -0.05 -11.90 -3.74
C GLN A 106 -0.02 -13.31 -4.35
N SER A 107 0.95 -14.14 -3.96
CA SER A 107 1.11 -15.50 -4.50
C SER A 107 0.16 -16.52 -3.86
N GLY A 108 -0.23 -16.29 -2.59
CA GLY A 108 -0.94 -17.28 -1.78
C GLY A 108 -0.08 -18.49 -1.38
N GLU A 109 1.24 -18.41 -1.59
CA GLU A 109 2.21 -19.48 -1.31
C GLU A 109 3.34 -19.05 -0.35
N THR A 110 3.25 -17.85 0.23
CA THR A 110 4.24 -17.36 1.20
C THR A 110 4.26 -18.25 2.43
N ALA A 111 5.39 -18.90 2.72
CA ALA A 111 5.50 -19.95 3.75
C ALA A 111 5.07 -19.46 5.13
N ASP A 112 5.58 -18.31 5.58
CA ASP A 112 5.22 -17.73 6.87
C ASP A 112 3.75 -17.37 6.98
N THR A 113 3.16 -16.80 5.92
CA THR A 113 1.72 -16.46 5.89
C THR A 113 0.86 -17.71 5.93
N LEU A 114 1.26 -18.79 5.25
CA LEU A 114 0.58 -20.09 5.31
C LEU A 114 0.68 -20.73 6.70
N ALA A 115 1.87 -20.69 7.32
CA ALA A 115 2.06 -21.19 8.68
C ALA A 115 1.18 -20.41 9.69
N ALA A 116 1.14 -19.08 9.56
CA ALA A 116 0.28 -18.22 10.38
C ALA A 116 -1.21 -18.51 10.16
N LEU A 117 -1.64 -18.76 8.92
CA LEU A 117 -3.02 -19.16 8.60
C LEU A 117 -3.41 -20.44 9.33
N ARG A 118 -2.58 -21.48 9.20
CA ARG A 118 -2.83 -22.78 9.84
C ARG A 118 -2.86 -22.66 11.36
N LEU A 119 -1.99 -21.83 11.95
CA LEU A 119 -1.99 -21.54 13.38
C LEU A 119 -3.30 -20.86 13.82
N ALA A 120 -3.76 -19.84 13.10
CA ALA A 120 -5.01 -19.14 13.42
C ALA A 120 -6.23 -20.07 13.31
N LYS A 121 -6.29 -20.91 12.27
CA LYS A 121 -7.34 -21.94 12.12
C LYS A 121 -7.31 -22.96 13.26
N LYS A 122 -6.12 -23.43 13.66
CA LYS A 122 -5.97 -24.34 14.82
C LYS A 122 -6.51 -23.71 16.10
N LYS A 123 -6.40 -22.39 16.23
CA LYS A 123 -6.98 -21.59 17.32
C LYS A 123 -8.44 -21.15 17.08
N LYS A 124 -9.10 -21.68 16.05
CA LYS A 124 -10.52 -21.45 15.70
C LYS A 124 -10.89 -20.04 15.27
N ALA A 125 -9.93 -19.18 14.96
CA ALA A 125 -10.23 -17.87 14.40
C ALA A 125 -10.90 -17.99 13.04
N PHE A 126 -11.78 -17.04 12.72
CA PHE A 126 -12.36 -16.93 11.38
C PHE A 126 -11.31 -16.37 10.42
N THR A 127 -10.98 -17.12 9.37
CA THR A 127 -9.88 -16.79 8.46
C THR A 127 -10.37 -16.26 7.12
N LEU A 128 -9.91 -15.05 6.76
CA LEU A 128 -10.20 -14.41 5.48
C LEU A 128 -8.89 -14.16 4.75
N ALA A 129 -8.77 -14.61 3.51
CA ALA A 129 -7.59 -14.37 2.67
C ALA A 129 -7.88 -13.36 1.56
N LEU A 130 -6.91 -12.47 1.31
CA LEU A 130 -6.81 -11.62 0.13
C LEU A 130 -5.62 -12.13 -0.71
N THR A 131 -5.88 -12.67 -1.90
CA THR A 131 -4.83 -13.20 -2.78
C THR A 131 -5.11 -12.96 -4.25
N ASN A 132 -4.07 -12.88 -5.07
CA ASN A 132 -4.24 -12.74 -6.52
C ASN A 132 -4.36 -14.08 -7.24
N VAL A 133 -3.80 -15.15 -6.67
CA VAL A 133 -3.78 -16.48 -7.29
C VAL A 133 -4.94 -17.32 -6.75
N GLU A 134 -5.98 -17.47 -7.56
CA GLU A 134 -7.27 -18.06 -7.15
C GLU A 134 -7.19 -19.53 -6.70
N LYS A 135 -6.20 -20.29 -7.19
CA LYS A 135 -5.98 -21.69 -6.83
C LYS A 135 -4.69 -21.89 -6.02
N SER A 136 -4.32 -20.90 -5.21
CA SER A 136 -3.19 -21.01 -4.28
C SER A 136 -3.54 -21.86 -3.05
N THR A 137 -2.53 -22.20 -2.26
CA THR A 137 -2.73 -22.91 -1.00
C THR A 137 -3.56 -22.09 -0.02
N ILE A 138 -3.30 -20.78 0.09
CA ILE A 138 -4.06 -19.90 0.98
C ILE A 138 -5.55 -19.83 0.58
N SER A 139 -5.86 -19.85 -0.73
CA SER A 139 -7.24 -19.76 -1.19
C SER A 139 -8.06 -21.02 -0.90
N ARG A 140 -7.39 -22.18 -0.81
CA ARG A 140 -8.02 -23.46 -0.43
C ARG A 140 -8.16 -23.63 1.07
N GLU A 141 -7.21 -23.11 1.85
CA GLU A 141 -7.16 -23.36 3.29
C GLU A 141 -7.93 -22.31 4.12
N ALA A 142 -8.05 -21.06 3.68
CA ALA A 142 -8.82 -20.03 4.39
C ALA A 142 -10.34 -20.31 4.35
N ASP A 143 -11.09 -19.85 5.36
CA ASP A 143 -12.56 -20.03 5.40
C ASP A 143 -13.24 -19.19 4.31
N VAL A 144 -12.69 -18.01 4.02
CA VAL A 144 -13.09 -17.15 2.92
C VAL A 144 -11.85 -16.68 2.17
N CYS A 145 -11.92 -16.65 0.84
CA CYS A 145 -10.87 -16.09 0.00
C CYS A 145 -11.46 -15.08 -0.99
N LEU A 146 -10.94 -13.86 -1.00
CA LEU A 146 -11.30 -12.80 -1.93
C LEU A 146 -10.14 -12.54 -2.91
N SER A 147 -10.39 -12.75 -4.19
CA SER A 147 -9.39 -12.60 -5.27
C SER A 147 -9.07 -11.12 -5.54
N LEU A 148 -7.81 -10.76 -5.78
CA LEU A 148 -7.43 -9.41 -6.23
C LEU A 148 -7.79 -9.15 -7.69
N LYS A 149 -7.83 -10.20 -8.52
CA LYS A 149 -8.13 -10.13 -9.98
C LYS A 149 -7.25 -9.18 -10.78
N VAL A 150 -5.96 -9.03 -10.42
CA VAL A 150 -5.02 -8.13 -11.14
C VAL A 150 -4.22 -8.81 -12.26
N GLY A 151 -4.49 -10.08 -12.51
CA GLY A 151 -3.75 -10.90 -13.47
C GLY A 151 -2.32 -11.22 -13.00
N PRO A 152 -1.51 -11.92 -13.81
CA PRO A 152 -0.15 -12.28 -13.45
C PRO A 152 0.73 -11.04 -13.16
N GLU A 153 1.54 -11.13 -12.12
CA GLU A 153 2.55 -10.12 -11.79
C GLU A 153 3.91 -10.83 -11.71
N ILE A 154 4.80 -10.47 -12.62
CA ILE A 154 6.06 -11.16 -12.94
C ILE A 154 7.24 -10.49 -12.23
N ALA A 155 7.27 -9.14 -12.17
CA ALA A 155 8.35 -8.44 -11.49
C ALA A 155 8.39 -8.81 -10.01
N VAL A 156 9.59 -9.00 -9.44
CA VAL A 156 9.74 -9.38 -8.02
C VAL A 156 9.10 -8.33 -7.10
N ALA A 157 9.39 -7.05 -7.32
CA ALA A 157 8.78 -5.94 -6.59
C ALA A 157 7.29 -5.82 -6.94
N SER A 158 6.41 -5.96 -5.94
CA SER A 158 4.96 -5.83 -6.11
C SER A 158 4.56 -4.41 -6.51
N THR A 159 3.63 -4.27 -7.47
CA THR A 159 3.13 -2.99 -7.99
C THR A 159 1.60 -2.96 -8.03
N LYS A 160 0.99 -3.49 -9.10
CA LYS A 160 -0.48 -3.55 -9.28
C LYS A 160 -1.19 -4.40 -8.24
N ALA A 161 -0.52 -5.44 -7.73
CA ALA A 161 -1.07 -6.23 -6.64
C ALA A 161 -1.19 -5.38 -5.36
N TYR A 162 -0.22 -4.51 -5.07
CA TYR A 162 -0.26 -3.64 -3.89
C TYR A 162 -1.42 -2.64 -3.93
N THR A 163 -1.63 -1.93 -5.05
CA THR A 163 -2.75 -0.98 -5.17
C THR A 163 -4.11 -1.68 -5.11
N ALA A 164 -4.23 -2.88 -5.68
CA ALA A 164 -5.44 -3.69 -5.52
C ALA A 164 -5.65 -4.19 -4.08
N MET A 165 -4.59 -4.53 -3.34
CA MET A 165 -4.69 -4.83 -1.91
C MET A 165 -5.24 -3.64 -1.14
N LEU A 166 -4.78 -2.42 -1.42
CA LEU A 166 -5.34 -1.22 -0.79
C LEU A 166 -6.84 -1.08 -1.09
N VAL A 167 -7.26 -1.19 -2.36
CA VAL A 167 -8.68 -1.13 -2.72
C VAL A 167 -9.50 -2.22 -2.03
N MET A 168 -8.98 -3.44 -1.95
CA MET A 168 -9.64 -4.52 -1.21
C MET A 168 -9.85 -4.21 0.26
N GLN A 169 -8.90 -3.51 0.90
CA GLN A 169 -9.07 -3.06 2.28
C GLN A 169 -10.20 -2.03 2.42
N TYR A 170 -10.38 -1.12 1.45
CA TYR A 170 -11.56 -0.24 1.43
C TYR A 170 -12.85 -1.03 1.27
N LEU A 171 -12.92 -1.91 0.28
CA LEU A 171 -14.13 -2.68 0.00
C LEU A 171 -14.53 -3.54 1.20
N LEU A 172 -13.57 -4.21 1.83
CA LEU A 172 -13.80 -5.03 3.02
C LEU A 172 -14.25 -4.19 4.22
N SER A 173 -13.57 -3.07 4.48
CA SER A 173 -13.92 -2.18 5.60
C SER A 173 -15.30 -1.54 5.42
N ILE A 174 -15.63 -1.07 4.22
CA ILE A 174 -16.94 -0.51 3.88
C ILE A 174 -18.02 -1.59 3.96
N TYR A 175 -17.74 -2.80 3.49
CA TYR A 175 -18.66 -3.92 3.58
C TYR A 175 -19.01 -4.26 5.02
N PHE A 176 -18.02 -4.39 5.90
CA PHE A 176 -18.28 -4.61 7.34
C PHE A 176 -19.03 -3.44 7.97
N ALA A 177 -18.69 -2.20 7.64
CA ALA A 177 -19.37 -1.02 8.16
C ALA A 177 -20.82 -0.89 7.66
N GLN A 178 -21.08 -1.34 6.43
CA GLN A 178 -22.42 -1.47 5.86
C GLN A 178 -23.25 -2.48 6.67
N VAL A 179 -22.69 -3.65 7.00
CA VAL A 179 -23.38 -4.67 7.80
C VAL A 179 -23.61 -4.19 9.23
N LYS A 180 -22.63 -3.55 9.87
CA LYS A 180 -22.78 -2.98 11.22
C LYS A 180 -23.63 -1.71 11.27
N LYS A 181 -23.88 -1.06 10.13
CA LYS A 181 -24.51 0.27 9.99
C LYS A 181 -23.73 1.37 10.71
N THR A 182 -22.40 1.31 10.73
CA THR A 182 -21.52 2.28 11.40
C THR A 182 -21.04 3.39 10.48
N LEU A 183 -21.17 3.23 9.16
CA LEU A 183 -20.82 4.23 8.16
C LEU A 183 -22.08 4.70 7.42
N ALA A 184 -22.32 6.00 7.36
CA ALA A 184 -23.53 6.58 6.75
C ALA A 184 -23.57 6.34 5.22
N ALA A 185 -24.76 6.19 4.65
CA ALA A 185 -24.95 5.91 3.22
C ALA A 185 -24.31 6.95 2.30
N GLY A 186 -24.48 8.24 2.60
CA GLY A 186 -23.85 9.32 1.83
C GLY A 186 -22.33 9.29 1.89
N GLU A 187 -21.75 8.94 3.04
CA GLU A 187 -20.31 8.81 3.19
C GLU A 187 -19.77 7.59 2.41
N ARG A 188 -20.46 6.45 2.48
CA ARG A 188 -20.15 5.27 1.66
C ARG A 188 -20.19 5.60 0.17
N ALA A 189 -21.27 6.22 -0.30
CA ALA A 189 -21.45 6.60 -1.70
C ALA A 189 -20.31 7.50 -2.19
N ARG A 190 -19.91 8.49 -1.37
CA ARG A 190 -18.80 9.39 -1.68
C ARG A 190 -17.47 8.64 -1.83
N ILE A 191 -17.13 7.77 -0.87
CA ILE A 191 -15.88 7.00 -0.91
C ILE A 191 -15.87 6.03 -2.09
N LEU A 192 -16.97 5.29 -2.31
CA LEU A 192 -17.11 4.35 -3.42
C LEU A 192 -17.02 5.03 -4.78
N LYS A 193 -17.61 6.23 -4.93
CA LYS A 193 -17.43 7.05 -6.12
C LYS A 193 -15.96 7.41 -6.33
N GLY A 194 -15.24 7.80 -5.28
CA GLY A 194 -13.80 8.05 -5.35
C GLY A 194 -13.03 6.81 -5.80
N LEU A 195 -13.34 5.62 -5.27
CA LEU A 195 -12.70 4.38 -5.72
C LEU A 195 -12.93 4.12 -7.22
N LEU A 196 -14.16 4.34 -7.72
CA LEU A 196 -14.50 4.18 -9.14
C LEU A 196 -13.77 5.18 -10.07
N GLU A 197 -13.29 6.31 -9.54
CA GLU A 197 -12.49 7.28 -10.29
C GLU A 197 -11.00 6.93 -10.35
N LEU A 198 -10.52 5.99 -9.51
CA LEU A 198 -9.11 5.62 -9.43
C LEU A 198 -8.50 5.15 -10.75
N PRO A 199 -9.15 4.29 -11.57
CA PRO A 199 -8.58 3.86 -12.85
C PRO A 199 -8.22 5.04 -13.75
N ARG A 200 -9.20 5.94 -13.98
CA ARG A 200 -9.03 7.11 -14.84
C ARG A 200 -7.96 8.06 -14.30
N LYS A 201 -7.96 8.33 -12.99
CA LYS A 201 -6.98 9.24 -12.37
C LYS A 201 -5.57 8.64 -12.33
N THR A 202 -5.45 7.32 -12.24
CA THR A 202 -4.17 6.62 -12.38
C THR A 202 -3.60 6.82 -13.78
N SER A 203 -4.42 6.70 -14.83
CA SER A 203 -3.97 6.95 -16.20
C SER A 203 -3.39 8.35 -16.37
N LEU A 204 -4.03 9.39 -15.80
CA LEU A 204 -3.53 10.76 -15.85
C LEU A 204 -2.12 10.92 -15.24
N ILE A 205 -1.81 10.20 -14.16
CA ILE A 205 -0.48 10.25 -13.54
C ILE A 205 0.57 9.59 -14.44
N LEU A 206 0.19 8.54 -15.17
CA LEU A 206 1.08 7.75 -16.04
C LEU A 206 1.43 8.46 -17.36
N GLU A 207 0.71 9.52 -17.73
CA GLU A 207 0.94 10.32 -18.95
C GLU A 207 2.25 11.11 -18.89
N GLU A 208 2.67 11.57 -17.70
CA GLU A 208 3.89 12.37 -17.53
C GLU A 208 5.01 11.59 -16.85
N GLN A 209 6.06 11.26 -17.60
CA GLN A 209 7.20 10.48 -17.08
C GLN A 209 8.46 11.33 -16.84
N GLU A 210 8.57 12.47 -17.53
CA GLU A 210 9.76 13.31 -17.54
C GLU A 210 10.20 13.79 -16.14
N PRO A 211 9.30 14.22 -15.23
CA PRO A 211 9.72 14.64 -13.88
C PRO A 211 10.46 13.54 -13.13
N TYR A 212 10.01 12.29 -13.26
CA TYR A 212 10.64 11.15 -12.58
C TYR A 212 12.04 10.85 -13.12
N VAL A 213 12.24 10.98 -14.44
CA VAL A 213 13.55 10.83 -15.08
C VAL A 213 14.53 11.90 -14.58
N GLN A 214 14.09 13.14 -14.42
CA GLN A 214 14.93 14.22 -13.93
C GLN A 214 15.28 14.04 -12.45
N ILE A 215 14.30 13.71 -11.60
CA ILE A 215 14.53 13.45 -10.18
C ILE A 215 15.46 12.24 -9.99
N ALA A 216 15.29 11.17 -10.78
CA ALA A 216 16.12 9.98 -10.72
C ALA A 216 17.62 10.25 -10.94
N LYS A 217 17.97 11.25 -11.77
CA LYS A 217 19.38 11.66 -11.97
C LYS A 217 20.00 12.22 -10.68
N GLU A 218 19.21 12.95 -9.88
CA GLU A 218 19.65 13.47 -8.59
C GLU A 218 19.72 12.36 -7.53
N LEU A 219 18.76 11.44 -7.54
CA LEU A 219 18.71 10.32 -6.57
C LEU A 219 19.81 9.28 -6.80
N LYS A 220 20.31 9.12 -8.02
CA LYS A 220 21.38 8.17 -8.36
C LYS A 220 22.63 8.33 -7.49
N SER A 221 22.95 9.54 -7.05
CA SER A 221 24.12 9.85 -6.22
C SER A 221 23.83 9.88 -4.72
N ALA A 222 22.61 9.54 -4.30
CA ALA A 222 22.24 9.57 -2.89
C ALA A 222 22.83 8.37 -2.14
N GLU A 223 23.43 8.61 -0.98
CA GLU A 223 23.84 7.54 -0.06
C GLU A 223 22.64 7.05 0.77
N ASN A 224 21.90 8.01 1.33
CA ASN A 224 20.72 7.78 2.16
C ASN A 224 19.54 8.56 1.59
N LEU A 225 18.35 7.99 1.72
CA LEU A 225 17.11 8.64 1.30
C LEU A 225 16.01 8.39 2.33
N PHE A 226 15.27 9.43 2.69
CA PHE A 226 14.19 9.30 3.67
C PHE A 226 12.82 9.56 3.04
N TYR A 227 11.82 8.78 3.44
CA TYR A 227 10.42 9.05 3.16
C TYR A 227 9.72 9.56 4.42
N LEU A 228 8.90 10.59 4.27
CA LEU A 228 8.10 11.16 5.35
C LEU A 228 6.62 11.12 5.00
N GLY A 229 5.80 10.77 5.98
CA GLY A 229 4.35 10.84 5.87
C GLY A 229 3.67 10.78 7.23
N ARG A 230 2.35 10.97 7.27
CA ARG A 230 1.52 10.82 8.48
C ARG A 230 0.30 9.97 8.16
N LEU A 231 -0.14 9.14 9.12
CA LEU A 231 -1.30 8.24 8.92
C LEU A 231 -1.12 7.39 7.66
N PHE A 232 -2.05 7.42 6.70
CA PHE A 232 -1.94 6.67 5.44
C PHE A 232 -0.63 6.96 4.70
N ASP A 233 -0.26 8.23 4.60
CA ASP A 233 0.96 8.70 3.91
C ASP A 233 2.23 8.11 4.53
N TYR A 234 2.23 7.81 5.84
CA TYR A 234 3.37 7.13 6.47
C TYR A 234 3.49 5.67 6.01
N TYR A 235 2.37 4.96 5.89
CA TYR A 235 2.40 3.57 5.40
C TYR A 235 2.74 3.50 3.92
N LEU A 236 2.38 4.53 3.14
CA LEU A 236 2.86 4.68 1.76
C LEU A 236 4.35 5.04 1.70
N ALA A 237 4.85 5.88 2.61
CA ALA A 237 6.27 6.16 2.74
C ALA A 237 7.07 4.87 2.98
N ARG A 238 6.58 3.98 3.85
CA ARG A 238 7.20 2.65 4.08
C ARG A 238 7.24 1.80 2.82
N GLU A 239 6.18 1.81 2.03
CA GLU A 239 6.16 1.10 0.74
C GLU A 239 7.11 1.72 -0.28
N GLY A 240 7.12 3.05 -0.43
CA GLY A 240 8.04 3.75 -1.33
C GLY A 240 9.52 3.47 -0.99
N ALA A 241 9.86 3.51 0.31
CA ALA A 241 11.18 3.14 0.80
C ALA A 241 11.52 1.67 0.49
N LEU A 242 10.57 0.75 0.65
CA LEU A 242 10.76 -0.64 0.27
C LEU A 242 11.02 -0.79 -1.23
N LYS A 243 10.25 -0.12 -2.10
CA LYS A 243 10.48 -0.17 -3.55
C LYS A 243 11.88 0.28 -3.94
N LEU A 244 12.37 1.39 -3.40
CA LEU A 244 13.73 1.84 -3.68
C LEU A 244 14.80 0.86 -3.19
N LYS A 245 14.62 0.26 -2.02
CA LYS A 245 15.53 -0.79 -1.53
C LYS A 245 15.54 -2.01 -2.45
N GLU A 246 14.36 -2.44 -2.90
CA GLU A 246 14.19 -3.61 -3.75
C GLU A 246 14.76 -3.39 -5.16
N THR A 247 14.52 -2.23 -5.78
CA THR A 247 14.81 -2.04 -7.22
C THR A 247 16.09 -1.25 -7.49
N ALA A 248 16.43 -0.30 -6.63
CA ALA A 248 17.57 0.61 -6.81
C ALA A 248 18.72 0.35 -5.81
N TYR A 249 18.50 -0.51 -4.81
CA TYR A 249 19.47 -0.81 -3.73
C TYR A 249 19.91 0.40 -2.90
N LEU A 250 19.14 1.49 -2.95
CA LEU A 250 19.38 2.66 -2.11
C LEU A 250 18.96 2.35 -0.68
N HIS A 251 19.75 2.85 0.28
CA HIS A 251 19.36 2.84 1.69
C HIS A 251 18.22 3.85 1.89
N ALA A 252 17.00 3.35 1.68
CA ALA A 252 15.77 4.12 1.86
C ALA A 252 15.04 3.71 3.15
N GLU A 253 14.73 4.70 3.98
CA GLU A 253 13.99 4.51 5.23
C GLU A 253 12.77 5.43 5.30
N ALA A 254 11.74 4.98 6.00
CA ALA A 254 10.49 5.72 6.12
C ALA A 254 10.22 6.06 7.58
N TYR A 255 9.81 7.31 7.81
CA TYR A 255 9.49 7.82 9.14
C TYR A 255 8.11 8.45 9.16
N ALA A 256 7.41 8.25 10.28
CA ALA A 256 6.29 9.11 10.60
C ALA A 256 6.85 10.53 10.73
N SER A 257 6.26 11.51 10.05
CA SER A 257 6.97 12.77 9.83
C SER A 257 7.30 13.53 11.12
N GLY A 258 6.55 13.32 12.20
CA GLY A 258 6.88 13.87 13.52
C GLY A 258 8.11 13.24 14.18
N GLU A 259 8.40 11.98 13.86
CA GLU A 259 9.46 11.18 14.49
C GLU A 259 10.86 11.54 13.98
N ILE A 260 10.97 12.25 12.84
CA ILE A 260 12.27 12.64 12.31
C ILE A 260 13.10 13.47 13.31
N ARG A 261 12.42 14.23 14.19
CA ARG A 261 13.03 15.04 15.25
C ARG A 261 13.68 14.19 16.35
N HIS A 262 13.26 12.95 16.50
CA HIS A 262 13.65 12.08 17.60
C HIS A 262 14.88 11.21 17.27
N GLY A 263 15.74 11.69 16.37
CA GLY A 263 17.07 11.11 16.11
C GLY A 263 17.53 11.26 14.67
N THR A 264 16.66 10.94 13.71
CA THR A 264 17.01 10.88 12.27
C THR A 264 17.50 12.22 11.72
N LEU A 265 17.03 13.35 12.24
CA LEU A 265 17.50 14.67 11.82
C LEU A 265 19.02 14.84 12.00
N ALA A 266 19.66 14.12 12.93
CA ALA A 266 21.10 14.19 13.16
C ALA A 266 21.95 13.65 12.00
N ILE A 267 21.39 12.80 11.14
CA ILE A 267 22.07 12.23 9.96
C ILE A 267 21.64 12.91 8.65
N VAL A 268 20.75 13.90 8.71
CA VAL A 268 20.37 14.71 7.56
C VAL A 268 21.49 15.69 7.28
N THR A 269 22.09 15.56 6.10
CA THR A 269 23.13 16.45 5.59
C THR A 269 22.60 17.34 4.46
N PRO A 270 23.32 18.41 4.08
CA PRO A 270 22.98 19.19 2.91
C PRO A 270 22.81 18.28 1.67
N ASN A 271 21.69 18.43 0.98
CA ASN A 271 21.24 17.63 -0.17
C ASN A 271 20.80 16.19 0.12
N THR A 272 20.65 15.78 1.38
CA THR A 272 19.97 14.50 1.70
C THR A 272 18.57 14.50 1.07
N PRO A 273 18.26 13.57 0.15
CA PRO A 273 16.95 13.53 -0.48
C PRO A 273 15.88 13.04 0.49
N ILE A 274 14.77 13.78 0.54
CA ILE A 274 13.61 13.44 1.35
C ILE A 274 12.36 13.45 0.47
N VAL A 275 11.67 12.32 0.37
CA VAL A 275 10.36 12.23 -0.29
C VAL A 275 9.27 12.46 0.75
N ALA A 276 8.58 13.60 0.69
CA ALA A 276 7.52 13.96 1.63
C ALA A 276 6.15 13.75 0.99
N ILE A 277 5.35 12.83 1.53
CA ILE A 277 3.99 12.55 1.07
C ILE A 277 3.01 13.35 1.94
N ALA A 278 2.22 14.21 1.30
CA ALA A 278 1.29 15.10 1.97
C ALA A 278 -0.01 15.26 1.16
N VAL A 279 -0.73 14.15 0.99
CA VAL A 279 -1.98 14.13 0.19
C VAL A 279 -3.25 14.14 1.04
N GLN A 280 -3.11 13.93 2.35
CA GLN A 280 -4.20 14.00 3.32
C GLN A 280 -4.37 15.40 3.90
N GLU A 281 -5.57 15.97 3.74
CA GLU A 281 -5.91 17.30 4.24
C GLU A 281 -5.79 17.44 5.77
N SER A 282 -6.20 16.40 6.52
CA SER A 282 -6.24 16.42 7.99
C SER A 282 -4.86 16.54 8.64
N VAL A 283 -3.81 16.08 7.96
CA VAL A 283 -2.43 16.07 8.46
C VAL A 283 -1.47 16.86 7.57
N TYR A 284 -1.97 17.57 6.55
CA TYR A 284 -1.17 18.37 5.64
C TYR A 284 -0.34 19.43 6.36
N LYS A 285 -0.98 20.28 7.18
CA LYS A 285 -0.31 21.37 7.91
C LYS A 285 0.85 20.89 8.79
N PRO A 286 0.68 19.86 9.66
CA PRO A 286 1.79 19.35 10.46
C PRO A 286 2.86 18.64 9.62
N THR A 287 2.52 18.03 8.47
CA THR A 287 3.54 17.49 7.55
C THR A 287 4.35 18.60 6.89
N LEU A 288 3.70 19.64 6.38
CA LEU A 288 4.37 20.80 5.77
C LEU A 288 5.29 21.51 6.78
N ALA A 289 4.91 21.60 8.05
CA ALA A 289 5.76 22.17 9.09
C ALA A 289 7.09 21.41 9.24
N ILE A 290 7.06 20.08 9.15
CA ILE A 290 8.26 19.24 9.16
C ILE A 290 9.08 19.45 7.88
N VAL A 291 8.42 19.56 6.72
CA VAL A 291 9.11 19.84 5.45
C VAL A 291 9.91 21.14 5.54
N LYS A 292 9.31 22.21 6.08
CA LYS A 292 10.00 23.50 6.28
C LYS A 292 11.26 23.35 7.14
N GLU A 293 11.15 22.57 8.21
CA GLU A 293 12.25 22.33 9.14
C GLU A 293 13.40 21.56 8.49
N VAL A 294 13.12 20.46 7.78
CA VAL A 294 14.19 19.67 7.13
C VAL A 294 14.85 20.43 5.97
N VAL A 295 14.09 21.26 5.25
CA VAL A 295 14.65 22.16 4.22
C VAL A 295 15.58 23.20 4.85
N GLN A 296 15.24 23.75 6.01
CA GLN A 296 16.12 24.67 6.75
C GLN A 296 17.42 23.99 7.21
N GLN A 297 17.41 22.67 7.41
CA GLN A 297 18.60 21.86 7.69
C GLN A 297 19.35 21.40 6.42
N GLY A 298 18.95 21.89 5.24
CA GLY A 298 19.62 21.63 3.97
C GLY A 298 19.14 20.40 3.22
N ALA A 299 18.09 19.70 3.67
CA ALA A 299 17.54 18.56 2.95
C ALA A 299 16.94 18.98 1.59
N SER A 300 17.05 18.10 0.59
CA SER A 300 16.44 18.28 -0.73
C SER A 300 15.10 17.54 -0.76
N VAL A 301 13.99 18.27 -0.71
CA VAL A 301 12.65 17.67 -0.60
C VAL A 301 12.00 17.47 -1.97
N ILE A 302 11.49 16.26 -2.20
CA ILE A 302 10.56 15.89 -3.28
C ILE A 302 9.17 15.74 -2.66
N GLY A 303 8.24 16.63 -2.99
CA GLY A 303 6.88 16.59 -2.45
C GLY A 303 5.94 15.76 -3.31
N VAL A 304 5.23 14.80 -2.73
CA VAL A 304 4.08 14.11 -3.35
C VAL A 304 2.80 14.71 -2.79
N VAL A 305 2.07 15.47 -3.62
CA VAL A 305 0.96 16.33 -3.18
C VAL A 305 -0.22 16.31 -4.14
N ASN A 306 -1.38 16.81 -3.71
CA ASN A 306 -2.50 17.02 -4.61
C ASN A 306 -2.18 18.16 -5.61
N GLU A 307 -2.72 18.07 -6.82
CA GLU A 307 -2.65 19.13 -7.82
C GLU A 307 -3.10 20.49 -7.27
N GLY A 308 -2.40 21.54 -7.69
CA GLY A 308 -2.64 22.92 -7.27
C GLY A 308 -2.00 23.32 -5.94
N ASP A 309 -1.20 22.46 -5.29
CA ASP A 309 -0.51 22.82 -4.04
C ASP A 309 0.59 23.88 -4.26
N GLN A 310 0.26 25.14 -3.94
CA GLN A 310 1.18 26.27 -3.99
C GLN A 310 2.02 26.42 -2.72
N GLU A 311 1.63 25.82 -1.61
CA GLU A 311 2.36 25.96 -0.35
C GLU A 311 3.57 25.04 -0.32
N MET A 312 3.42 23.77 -0.68
CA MET A 312 4.55 22.83 -0.77
C MET A 312 5.57 23.27 -1.82
N LYS A 313 5.10 23.86 -2.93
CA LYS A 313 5.95 24.38 -4.03
C LYS A 313 6.99 25.40 -3.57
N LYS A 314 6.74 26.12 -2.46
CA LYS A 314 7.66 27.12 -1.91
C LYS A 314 8.87 26.47 -1.20
N TRP A 315 8.79 25.19 -0.86
CA TRP A 315 9.77 24.51 0.00
C TRP A 315 10.36 23.26 -0.64
N ALA A 316 9.57 22.50 -1.40
CA ALA A 316 10.06 21.32 -2.11
C ALA A 316 10.82 21.73 -3.38
N ARG A 317 11.96 21.08 -3.61
CA ARG A 317 12.75 21.24 -4.84
C ARG A 317 12.01 20.69 -6.05
N HIS A 318 11.33 19.56 -5.86
CA HIS A 318 10.51 18.91 -6.89
C HIS A 318 9.12 18.62 -6.35
N LEU A 319 8.12 18.66 -7.23
CA LEU A 319 6.77 18.24 -6.93
C LEU A 319 6.32 17.14 -7.89
N LEU A 320 5.75 16.09 -7.31
CA LEU A 320 5.03 15.03 -8.01
C LEU A 320 3.56 15.15 -7.59
N THR A 321 2.69 15.53 -8.52
CA THR A 321 1.30 15.82 -8.20
C THR A 321 0.37 14.67 -8.57
N ILE A 322 -0.66 14.47 -7.76
CA ILE A 322 -1.77 13.57 -8.06
C ILE A 322 -3.07 14.36 -8.31
N PRO A 323 -3.97 13.89 -9.20
CA PRO A 323 -5.28 14.53 -9.41
C PRO A 323 -6.12 14.52 -8.13
N ARG A 324 -6.91 15.58 -7.89
CA ARG A 324 -7.77 15.65 -6.70
C ARG A 324 -8.86 14.60 -6.73
N ILE A 325 -9.04 13.87 -5.64
CA ILE A 325 -10.10 12.88 -5.45
C ILE A 325 -10.61 12.99 -4.02
N ASP A 326 -11.58 12.17 -3.64
CA ASP A 326 -11.99 12.03 -2.25
C ASP A 326 -10.77 11.91 -1.31
N ASN A 327 -10.71 12.74 -0.27
CA ASN A 327 -9.55 12.82 0.62
C ASN A 327 -9.22 11.48 1.32
N LEU A 328 -10.22 10.61 1.55
CA LEU A 328 -9.93 9.30 2.13
C LEU A 328 -9.36 8.34 1.09
N VAL A 329 -9.57 8.57 -0.20
CA VAL A 329 -9.12 7.72 -1.32
C VAL A 329 -7.81 8.20 -1.94
N SER A 330 -7.51 9.51 -1.86
CA SER A 330 -6.32 10.14 -2.46
C SER A 330 -4.99 9.43 -2.15
N PRO A 331 -4.76 8.81 -0.97
CA PRO A 331 -3.51 8.10 -0.72
C PRO A 331 -3.23 6.97 -1.72
N ILE A 332 -4.26 6.29 -2.26
CA ILE A 332 -4.02 5.22 -3.25
C ILE A 332 -3.32 5.76 -4.51
N LEU A 333 -3.69 6.97 -4.97
CA LEU A 333 -3.06 7.59 -6.13
C LEU A 333 -1.59 7.95 -5.88
N ALA A 334 -1.23 8.27 -4.63
CA ALA A 334 0.14 8.59 -4.27
C ALA A 334 1.09 7.38 -4.38
N VAL A 335 0.59 6.15 -4.50
CA VAL A 335 1.43 4.98 -4.75
C VAL A 335 2.13 5.06 -6.11
N ILE A 336 1.43 5.56 -7.13
CA ILE A 336 1.91 5.61 -8.52
C ILE A 336 3.20 6.44 -8.66
N PRO A 337 3.27 7.70 -8.17
CA PRO A 337 4.51 8.47 -8.22
C PRO A 337 5.65 7.80 -7.44
N LEU A 338 5.38 7.12 -6.33
CA LEU A 338 6.42 6.42 -5.56
C LEU A 338 7.01 5.25 -6.33
N GLN A 339 6.17 4.47 -7.02
CA GLN A 339 6.61 3.36 -7.87
C GLN A 339 7.39 3.85 -9.10
N LEU A 340 6.91 4.90 -9.77
CA LEU A 340 7.61 5.52 -10.90
C LEU A 340 8.98 6.08 -10.46
N LEU A 341 9.04 6.76 -9.32
CA LEU A 341 10.28 7.26 -8.76
C LEU A 341 11.28 6.12 -8.49
N ALA A 342 10.82 5.02 -7.89
CA ALA A 342 11.66 3.85 -7.63
C ALA A 342 12.15 3.18 -8.93
N TYR A 343 11.26 3.04 -9.92
CA TYR A 343 11.59 2.50 -11.23
C TYR A 343 12.64 3.33 -11.96
N TYR A 344 12.41 4.64 -12.11
CA TYR A 344 13.32 5.51 -12.85
C TYR A 344 14.67 5.69 -12.14
N THR A 345 14.69 5.67 -10.80
CA THR A 345 15.95 5.66 -10.04
C THR A 345 16.73 4.38 -10.31
N ALA A 346 16.08 3.21 -10.31
CA ALA A 346 16.71 1.94 -10.65
C ALA A 346 17.24 1.92 -12.09
N VAL A 347 16.51 2.51 -13.05
CA VAL A 347 16.97 2.68 -14.43
C VAL A 347 18.23 3.56 -14.47
N ALA A 348 18.22 4.71 -13.81
CA ALA A 348 19.37 5.62 -13.76
C ALA A 348 20.62 4.97 -13.15
N MET A 349 20.42 4.07 -12.19
CA MET A 349 21.48 3.28 -11.54
C MET A 349 21.91 2.05 -12.34
N GLY A 350 21.20 1.67 -13.39
CA GLY A 350 21.49 0.47 -14.18
C GLY A 350 21.24 -0.84 -13.42
N CYS A 351 20.29 -0.86 -12.50
CA CYS A 351 19.97 -2.02 -11.67
C CYS A 351 19.14 -3.08 -12.42
N ALA A 352 19.17 -4.32 -11.95
CA ALA A 352 18.30 -5.40 -12.42
C ALA A 352 16.89 -5.26 -11.82
N ILE A 353 15.97 -4.62 -12.57
CA ILE A 353 14.66 -4.19 -12.05
C ILE A 353 13.68 -5.37 -11.87
N ASP A 354 13.55 -6.23 -12.88
CA ASP A 354 12.56 -7.33 -12.86
C ASP A 354 12.97 -8.46 -11.91
N GLN A 355 14.29 -8.64 -11.72
CA GLN A 355 14.89 -9.66 -10.87
C GLN A 355 16.04 -9.05 -10.05
N PRO A 356 15.71 -8.31 -8.96
CA PRO A 356 16.73 -7.72 -8.13
C PRO A 356 17.57 -8.80 -7.44
N ARG A 357 18.85 -8.48 -7.17
CA ARG A 357 19.78 -9.40 -6.53
C ARG A 357 19.23 -9.88 -5.19
N ASN A 358 19.40 -11.17 -4.90
CA ASN A 358 19.04 -11.82 -3.63
C ASN A 358 17.54 -11.81 -3.28
N LEU A 359 16.65 -11.41 -4.19
CA LEU A 359 15.21 -11.41 -3.96
C LEU A 359 14.50 -12.42 -4.88
N THR A 360 13.44 -13.03 -4.35
CA THR A 360 12.55 -13.95 -5.07
C THR A 360 11.12 -13.43 -5.03
N LYS A 361 10.33 -13.70 -6.07
CA LYS A 361 8.94 -13.21 -6.17
C LYS A 361 8.05 -13.65 -4.99
N ALA A 362 8.24 -14.86 -4.50
CA ALA A 362 7.58 -15.35 -3.30
C ALA A 362 8.57 -16.21 -2.50
N VAL A 363 8.59 -16.01 -1.18
CA VAL A 363 9.37 -16.85 -0.26
C VAL A 363 8.51 -18.05 0.11
N THR A 364 8.76 -19.17 -0.57
CA THR A 364 7.97 -20.42 -0.45
C THR A 364 8.65 -21.48 0.41
N ASN A 365 9.93 -21.29 0.73
CA ASN A 365 10.68 -22.21 1.56
C ASN A 365 10.49 -21.82 3.02
N ASP A 366 10.16 -22.81 3.86
CA ASP A 366 10.18 -22.64 5.31
C ASP A 366 11.65 -22.59 5.78
N LEU A 367 11.97 -21.68 6.71
CA LEU A 367 13.32 -21.53 7.28
C LEU A 367 13.53 -22.48 8.46
#